data_AF-A0A2N2IM62-F1
#
_entry.id   AF-A0A2N2IM62-F1
#
_cell.length_a   1.000
_cell.length_b   1.000
_cell.length_c   1.000
_cell.angle_alpha   90.00
_cell.angle_beta   90.00
_cell.angle_gamma   90.00
#
_symmetry.space_group_name_H-M   'P 1'
#
loop_
_entity.id
_entity.type
_entity.pdbx_description
1 polymer ?
#
loop_
_entity_poly.entity_id
_entity_poly.type
_entity_poly.pdbx_seq_one_letter_code
_entity_poly.pdbx_strand_id
1 'polypeptide(L)'
;MAFTISGGSKVYGGLVNQGLLNTDCIGCHQGANVSGSVPFVFDTNAPNYGLTGTEAGTTTLAGGNFHWVNMGAERTGHNVAGITPLDSVHGVTPPGGAAMGGQITCGGILGCHGSSSAATPTQAIMGGHHGKDMTAWQDGTSMAKSYRFLNGVQGMEDNSFELQPTASKHNKYYGRSRVSETDLAAGTISSHCGRCHGDFHNGSGKIASGIFGAGVWLRHPVDFDMSRAISSTEYI
;
A
#
# COMPACT_ATOMS: atom_id res chain seq x y z
N MET A 1 6.85 -21.55 -10.78
CA MET A 1 8.02 -20.69 -11.08
C MET A 1 9.11 -21.52 -11.72
N ALA A 2 9.57 -21.16 -12.91
CA ALA A 2 10.76 -21.77 -13.48
C ALA A 2 11.99 -21.24 -12.72
N PHE A 3 12.60 -22.11 -11.91
CA PHE A 3 13.91 -21.88 -11.32
C PHE A 3 14.87 -22.88 -11.94
N THR A 4 16.14 -22.49 -12.04
CA THR A 4 17.22 -23.45 -12.26
C THR A 4 17.85 -23.75 -10.91
N ILE A 5 18.21 -25.01 -10.65
CA ILE A 5 19.04 -25.33 -9.50
C ILE A 5 20.49 -25.20 -9.95
N SER A 6 21.24 -24.30 -9.31
CA SER A 6 22.69 -24.19 -9.46
C SER A 6 23.33 -24.27 -8.09
N GLY A 7 24.26 -25.22 -7.89
CA GLY A 7 24.95 -25.42 -6.62
C GLY A 7 24.03 -25.71 -5.41
N GLY A 8 22.87 -26.33 -5.63
CA GLY A 8 21.89 -26.62 -4.56
C GLY A 8 21.00 -25.43 -4.17
N SER A 9 21.18 -24.26 -4.78
CA SER A 9 20.33 -23.08 -4.57
C SER A 9 19.33 -22.89 -5.71
N LYS A 10 18.10 -22.46 -5.37
CA LYS A 10 17.11 -22.04 -6.37
C LYS A 10 17.55 -20.71 -6.98
N VAL A 11 17.94 -20.74 -8.25
CA VAL A 11 18.24 -19.55 -9.05
C VAL A 11 17.01 -19.20 -9.87
N TYR A 12 16.38 -18.07 -9.54
CA TYR A 12 15.25 -17.55 -10.30
C TYR A 12 15.79 -16.81 -11.54
N GLY A 13 15.34 -17.19 -12.73
CA GLY A 13 15.70 -16.48 -13.96
C GLY A 13 15.20 -15.03 -13.91
N GLY A 14 15.94 -14.09 -14.52
CA GLY A 14 15.68 -12.65 -14.43
C GLY A 14 14.37 -12.14 -15.03
N LEU A 15 13.53 -13.01 -15.59
CA LEU A 15 12.22 -12.67 -16.14
C LEU A 15 11.18 -13.68 -15.66
N VAL A 16 10.10 -13.16 -15.06
CA VAL A 16 8.92 -13.97 -14.76
C VAL A 16 8.22 -14.33 -16.06
N ASN A 17 8.06 -15.63 -16.34
CA ASN A 17 7.18 -16.08 -17.41
C ASN A 17 5.72 -16.02 -16.90
N GLN A 18 5.01 -14.94 -17.25
CA GLN A 18 3.62 -14.75 -16.85
C GLN A 18 2.69 -15.86 -17.37
N GLY A 19 3.03 -16.52 -18.48
CA GLY A 19 2.29 -17.67 -19.00
C GLY A 19 2.38 -18.93 -18.13
N LEU A 20 3.20 -18.93 -17.09
CA LEU A 20 3.25 -20.00 -16.07
C LEU A 20 2.42 -19.67 -14.82
N LEU A 21 1.79 -18.49 -14.76
CA LEU A 21 0.87 -18.17 -13.70
C LEU A 21 -0.48 -18.83 -14.01
N ASN A 22 -1.07 -19.51 -13.02
CA ASN A 22 -2.41 -20.06 -13.17
C ASN A 22 -3.48 -18.95 -13.17
N THR A 23 -3.15 -17.78 -12.62
CA THR A 23 -4.02 -16.60 -12.56
C THR A 23 -3.23 -15.32 -12.24
N ASP A 24 -3.90 -14.17 -12.22
CA ASP A 24 -3.32 -12.87 -11.90
C ASP A 24 -3.50 -12.50 -10.41
N CYS A 25 -3.31 -11.23 -10.07
CA CYS A 25 -3.49 -10.76 -8.69
C CYS A 25 -4.92 -11.00 -8.21
N ILE A 26 -5.92 -10.67 -9.03
CA ILE A 26 -7.32 -10.72 -8.64
C ILE A 26 -7.81 -12.14 -8.55
N GLY A 27 -7.39 -13.04 -9.44
CA GLY A 27 -7.84 -14.43 -9.33
C GLY A 27 -7.38 -15.15 -8.06
N CYS A 28 -6.29 -14.71 -7.40
CA CYS A 28 -5.92 -15.19 -6.07
C CYS A 28 -6.50 -14.34 -4.93
N HIS A 29 -6.73 -13.04 -5.14
CA HIS A 29 -7.14 -12.08 -4.13
C HIS A 29 -8.62 -11.66 -4.21
N GLN A 30 -9.45 -12.44 -4.91
CA GLN A 30 -10.90 -12.23 -5.01
C GLN A 30 -11.66 -13.14 -4.04
N GLY A 31 -12.59 -12.56 -3.27
CA GLY A 31 -13.47 -13.27 -2.36
C GLY A 31 -13.78 -12.49 -1.07
N ALA A 32 -14.58 -13.10 -0.20
CA ALA A 32 -14.91 -12.54 1.10
C ALA A 32 -13.83 -12.89 2.13
N ASN A 33 -13.42 -11.93 2.96
CA ASN A 33 -12.52 -12.20 4.09
C ASN A 33 -13.28 -12.87 5.23
N VAL A 34 -13.36 -14.20 5.18
CA VAL A 34 -13.95 -15.03 6.25
C VAL A 34 -12.92 -15.95 6.90
N SER A 35 -11.88 -16.32 6.16
CA SER A 35 -10.67 -17.05 6.57
C SER A 35 -9.72 -17.11 5.37
N GLY A 36 -8.44 -17.44 5.57
CA GLY A 36 -7.52 -17.65 4.45
C GLY A 36 -6.05 -17.35 4.77
N SER A 37 -5.16 -17.72 3.85
CA SER A 37 -3.73 -17.44 3.92
C SER A 37 -3.31 -16.18 3.14
N VAL A 38 -4.26 -15.52 2.48
CA VAL A 38 -4.07 -14.30 1.69
C VAL A 38 -5.22 -13.32 1.97
N PRO A 39 -4.99 -12.00 1.85
CA PRO A 39 -6.07 -11.03 1.98
C PRO A 39 -6.90 -11.00 0.70
N PHE A 40 -8.22 -11.02 0.79
CA PHE A 40 -9.08 -10.77 -0.36
C PHE A 40 -9.42 -9.28 -0.45
N VAL A 41 -8.95 -8.65 -1.53
CA VAL A 41 -9.05 -7.20 -1.72
C VAL A 41 -10.16 -6.81 -2.68
N PHE A 42 -10.79 -7.79 -3.34
CA PHE A 42 -11.91 -7.57 -4.25
C PHE A 42 -12.99 -8.62 -4.00
N ASP A 43 -14.24 -8.18 -3.83
CA ASP A 43 -15.41 -9.04 -3.86
C ASP A 43 -16.50 -8.34 -4.69
N THR A 44 -17.25 -9.13 -5.46
CA THR A 44 -18.44 -8.65 -6.17
C THR A 44 -19.58 -8.36 -5.21
N ASN A 45 -19.60 -8.98 -4.03
CA ASN A 45 -20.53 -8.67 -2.95
C ASN A 45 -19.95 -7.57 -2.07
N ALA A 46 -20.84 -6.71 -1.54
CA ALA A 46 -20.42 -5.68 -0.60
C ALA A 46 -19.82 -6.31 0.66
N PRO A 47 -18.68 -5.81 1.17
CA PRO A 47 -18.12 -6.29 2.42
C PRO A 47 -19.04 -5.95 3.61
N ASN A 48 -19.10 -6.85 4.58
CA ASN A 48 -19.82 -6.64 5.83
C ASN A 48 -18.92 -5.90 6.82
N TYR A 49 -19.24 -4.65 7.13
CA TYR A 49 -18.46 -3.83 8.06
C TYR A 49 -18.85 -4.04 9.53
N GLY A 50 -20.04 -4.55 9.83
CA GLY A 50 -20.58 -4.49 11.18
C GLY A 50 -20.74 -3.02 11.66
N LEU A 51 -20.70 -2.81 12.98
CA LEU A 51 -20.75 -1.46 13.55
C LEU A 51 -19.34 -0.88 13.73
N THR A 52 -18.38 -1.73 14.11
CA THR A 52 -17.00 -1.35 14.44
C THR A 52 -15.96 -2.11 13.64
N GLY A 53 -16.36 -3.13 12.87
CA GLY A 53 -15.44 -4.02 12.16
C GLY A 53 -14.86 -5.11 13.04
N THR A 54 -15.25 -5.18 14.33
CA THR A 54 -14.75 -6.17 15.30
C THR A 54 -15.71 -7.35 15.48
N GLU A 55 -16.93 -7.23 14.95
CA GLU A 55 -18.00 -8.19 15.16
C GLU A 55 -17.78 -9.49 14.38
N ALA A 56 -18.35 -10.59 14.89
CA ALA A 56 -18.37 -11.85 14.15
C ALA A 56 -19.08 -11.68 12.79
N GLY A 57 -18.47 -12.20 11.72
CA GLY A 57 -19.04 -12.17 10.37
C GLY A 57 -18.73 -10.91 9.55
N THR A 58 -17.95 -9.96 10.09
CA THR A 58 -17.40 -8.86 9.28
C THR A 58 -16.38 -9.40 8.28
N THR A 59 -16.30 -8.80 7.09
CA THR A 59 -15.42 -9.24 5.99
C THR A 59 -14.47 -8.14 5.49
N THR A 60 -14.31 -7.09 6.29
CA THR A 60 -13.49 -5.92 5.97
C THR A 60 -12.08 -6.07 6.57
N LEU A 61 -11.06 -5.74 5.77
CA LEU A 61 -9.67 -5.58 6.22
C LEU A 61 -9.31 -4.09 6.30
N ALA A 62 -8.21 -3.76 6.97
CA ALA A 62 -7.73 -2.37 7.08
C ALA A 62 -7.45 -1.68 5.75
N GLY A 63 -7.19 -2.44 4.68
CA GLY A 63 -7.02 -1.90 3.32
C GLY A 63 -8.33 -1.64 2.56
N GLY A 64 -9.48 -2.05 3.10
CA GLY A 64 -10.77 -2.00 2.41
C GLY A 64 -10.93 -3.07 1.34
N ASN A 65 -11.90 -2.86 0.44
CA ASN A 65 -12.21 -3.76 -0.68
C ASN A 65 -12.57 -2.93 -1.92
N PHE A 66 -12.07 -3.31 -3.09
CA PHE A 66 -12.33 -2.63 -4.37
C PHE A 66 -13.78 -2.73 -4.88
N HIS A 67 -14.66 -3.43 -4.15
CA HIS A 67 -16.09 -3.51 -4.43
C HIS A 67 -16.71 -2.16 -4.83
N TRP A 68 -16.48 -1.11 -4.04
CA TRP A 68 -17.18 0.17 -4.23
C TRP A 68 -16.80 0.88 -5.53
N VAL A 69 -15.51 0.95 -5.85
CA VAL A 69 -15.05 1.52 -7.12
C VAL A 69 -15.50 0.67 -8.29
N ASN A 70 -15.54 -0.67 -8.14
CA ASN A 70 -16.07 -1.57 -9.16
C ASN A 70 -17.58 -1.39 -9.40
N MET A 71 -18.34 -0.93 -8.40
CA MET A 71 -19.74 -0.56 -8.55
C MET A 71 -19.95 0.87 -9.09
N GLY A 72 -18.89 1.54 -9.54
CA GLY A 72 -18.93 2.89 -10.14
C GLY A 72 -18.86 4.03 -9.13
N ALA A 73 -18.60 3.75 -7.85
CA ALA A 73 -18.38 4.79 -6.85
C ALA A 73 -16.92 5.29 -6.90
N GLU A 74 -16.55 5.96 -7.99
CA GLU A 74 -15.17 6.42 -8.30
C GLU A 74 -14.47 7.21 -7.18
N ARG A 75 -15.22 7.82 -6.26
CA ARG A 75 -14.68 8.61 -5.13
C ARG A 75 -14.39 7.79 -3.87
N THR A 76 -14.50 6.46 -3.95
CA THR A 76 -14.38 5.55 -2.78
C THR A 76 -13.09 4.73 -2.77
N GLY A 77 -12.17 4.97 -3.70
CA GLY A 77 -10.89 4.27 -3.74
C GLY A 77 -10.09 4.52 -5.01
N HIS A 78 -9.09 3.68 -5.22
CA HIS A 78 -8.21 3.70 -6.38
C HIS A 78 -8.79 2.84 -7.52
N ASN A 79 -8.89 3.40 -8.72
CA ASN A 79 -9.33 2.70 -9.93
C ASN A 79 -8.20 1.85 -10.54
N VAL A 80 -8.07 0.61 -10.07
CA VAL A 80 -6.98 -0.30 -10.46
C VAL A 80 -7.31 -1.06 -11.76
N ALA A 81 -6.37 -1.03 -12.71
CA ALA A 81 -6.49 -1.77 -13.96
C ALA A 81 -6.68 -3.27 -13.71
N GLY A 82 -7.63 -3.88 -14.42
CA GLY A 82 -8.05 -5.27 -14.22
C GLY A 82 -9.21 -5.43 -13.23
N ILE A 83 -9.57 -4.39 -12.47
CA ILE A 83 -10.79 -4.37 -11.65
C ILE A 83 -11.77 -3.34 -12.21
N THR A 84 -11.31 -2.10 -12.44
CA THR A 84 -12.16 -1.00 -12.87
C THR A 84 -11.61 -0.28 -14.10
N PRO A 85 -12.46 0.44 -14.86
CA PRO A 85 -12.01 1.41 -15.84
C PRO A 85 -11.18 2.54 -15.20
N LEU A 86 -10.43 3.26 -16.03
CA LEU A 86 -9.67 4.44 -15.61
C LEU A 86 -10.57 5.47 -14.93
N ASP A 87 -10.06 6.10 -13.86
CA ASP A 87 -10.75 7.18 -13.14
C ASP A 87 -11.17 8.30 -14.12
N SER A 88 -12.47 8.55 -14.22
CA SER A 88 -13.04 9.51 -15.17
C SER A 88 -12.74 10.98 -14.84
N VAL A 89 -12.42 11.28 -13.58
CA VAL A 89 -12.18 12.62 -13.06
C VAL A 89 -10.69 12.96 -13.08
N HIS A 90 -9.84 12.04 -12.58
CA HIS A 90 -8.41 12.28 -12.41
C HIS A 90 -7.56 11.63 -13.50
N GLY A 91 -8.11 10.69 -14.27
CA GLY A 91 -7.38 9.96 -15.30
C GLY A 91 -6.12 9.32 -14.71
N VAL A 92 -4.97 9.65 -15.31
CA VAL A 92 -3.65 9.14 -14.91
C VAL A 92 -2.87 10.12 -14.03
N THR A 93 -3.51 11.20 -13.56
CA THR A 93 -2.86 12.23 -12.74
C THR A 93 -3.38 12.15 -11.31
N PRO A 94 -2.62 11.54 -10.38
CA PRO A 94 -3.00 11.52 -8.98
C PRO A 94 -3.14 12.95 -8.43
N PRO A 95 -4.11 13.21 -7.54
CA PRO A 95 -4.19 14.47 -6.82
C PRO A 95 -2.85 14.81 -6.14
N GLY A 96 -2.38 16.05 -6.31
CA GLY A 96 -1.12 16.51 -5.72
C GLY A 96 0.14 15.86 -6.32
N GLY A 97 0.02 15.26 -7.50
CA GLY A 97 1.10 14.56 -8.19
C GLY A 97 1.22 14.91 -9.67
N ALA A 98 2.13 14.19 -10.34
CA ALA A 98 2.34 14.29 -11.78
C ALA A 98 1.69 13.11 -12.51
N ALA A 99 1.36 13.31 -13.79
CA ALA A 99 0.80 12.26 -14.64
C ALA A 99 1.70 11.02 -14.68
N MET A 100 1.14 9.84 -14.38
CA MET A 100 1.89 8.58 -14.27
C MET A 100 2.07 7.86 -15.62
N GLY A 101 1.47 8.36 -16.71
CA GLY A 101 1.60 7.77 -18.06
C GLY A 101 0.71 6.54 -18.29
N GLY A 102 -0.06 6.10 -17.30
CA GLY A 102 -1.01 4.99 -17.43
C GLY A 102 -1.90 4.83 -16.19
N GLN A 103 -2.91 3.97 -16.31
CA GLN A 103 -3.78 3.60 -15.17
C GLN A 103 -2.95 2.88 -14.11
N ILE A 104 -3.27 3.14 -12.84
CA ILE A 104 -2.62 2.45 -11.73
C ILE A 104 -2.90 0.94 -11.75
N THR A 105 -1.93 0.17 -11.30
CA THR A 105 -1.97 -1.29 -11.25
C THR A 105 -1.68 -1.76 -9.83
N CYS A 106 -1.83 -3.06 -9.54
CA CYS A 106 -1.50 -3.59 -8.22
C CYS A 106 -0.01 -3.37 -7.87
N GLY A 107 0.89 -3.50 -8.85
CA GLY A 107 2.33 -3.38 -8.61
C GLY A 107 3.14 -3.02 -9.84
N GLY A 108 4.44 -2.78 -9.66
CA GLY A 108 5.33 -2.32 -10.73
C GLY A 108 5.36 -0.80 -10.85
N ILE A 109 5.81 -0.29 -11.99
CA ILE A 109 6.03 1.15 -12.22
C ILE A 109 4.77 2.02 -12.04
N LEU A 110 3.58 1.45 -12.27
CA LEU A 110 2.30 2.11 -12.07
C LEU A 110 1.55 1.63 -10.81
N GLY A 111 2.22 0.91 -9.90
CA GLY A 111 1.55 0.27 -8.77
C GLY A 111 2.20 0.54 -7.42
N CYS A 112 1.51 0.11 -6.37
CA CYS A 112 1.97 0.30 -4.98
C CYS A 112 2.81 -0.88 -4.48
N HIS A 113 2.50 -2.10 -4.93
CA HIS A 113 3.21 -3.30 -4.52
C HIS A 113 4.45 -3.57 -5.39
N GLY A 114 5.50 -4.06 -4.76
CA GLY A 114 6.75 -4.43 -5.43
C GLY A 114 7.60 -3.24 -5.86
N SER A 115 8.62 -3.51 -6.68
CA SER A 115 9.52 -2.49 -7.20
C SER A 115 8.83 -1.59 -8.23
N SER A 116 8.96 -0.27 -8.06
CA SER A 116 8.55 0.74 -9.05
C SER A 116 9.43 0.76 -10.31
N SER A 117 10.54 0.02 -10.33
CA SER A 117 11.37 -0.13 -11.53
C SER A 117 10.94 -1.30 -12.41
N ALA A 118 9.98 -2.12 -11.97
CA ALA A 118 9.53 -3.29 -12.71
C ALA A 118 8.44 -2.92 -13.71
N ALA A 119 8.58 -3.44 -14.94
CA ALA A 119 7.62 -3.17 -16.02
C ALA A 119 6.25 -3.82 -15.79
N THR A 120 6.18 -4.91 -15.01
CA THR A 120 4.93 -5.64 -14.76
C THR A 120 4.72 -5.91 -13.26
N PRO A 121 3.46 -6.02 -12.79
CA PRO A 121 3.16 -6.28 -11.38
C PRO A 121 3.84 -7.55 -10.83
N THR A 122 3.84 -8.64 -11.60
CA THR A 122 4.43 -9.91 -11.14
C THR A 122 5.96 -9.83 -11.03
N GLN A 123 6.62 -9.11 -11.94
CA GLN A 123 8.05 -8.85 -11.83
C GLN A 123 8.37 -8.01 -10.59
N ALA A 124 7.50 -7.07 -10.22
CA ALA A 124 7.69 -6.16 -9.10
C ALA A 124 7.83 -6.89 -7.75
N ILE A 125 7.13 -8.02 -7.58
CA ILE A 125 7.10 -8.82 -6.35
C ILE A 125 7.90 -10.13 -6.46
N MET A 126 8.66 -10.32 -7.53
CA MET A 126 9.36 -11.57 -7.84
C MET A 126 10.25 -12.02 -6.68
N GLY A 127 10.12 -13.29 -6.28
CA GLY A 127 10.84 -13.90 -5.15
C GLY A 127 10.33 -13.45 -3.78
N GLY A 128 10.05 -12.16 -3.62
CA GLY A 128 9.52 -11.57 -2.39
C GLY A 128 8.20 -12.19 -1.94
N HIS A 129 7.29 -12.46 -2.88
CA HIS A 129 5.96 -13.03 -2.60
C HIS A 129 5.99 -14.33 -1.76
N HIS A 130 7.04 -15.15 -1.88
CA HIS A 130 7.16 -16.44 -1.17
C HIS A 130 8.05 -16.36 0.08
N GLY A 131 8.75 -15.24 0.27
CA GLY A 131 9.75 -15.08 1.32
C GLY A 131 9.28 -14.22 2.50
N LYS A 132 8.01 -13.82 2.50
CA LYS A 132 7.50 -12.92 3.54
C LYS A 132 7.26 -13.66 4.84
N ASP A 133 7.95 -13.22 5.89
CA ASP A 133 7.63 -13.58 7.26
C ASP A 133 6.47 -12.69 7.75
N MET A 134 5.37 -13.31 8.17
CA MET A 134 4.20 -12.59 8.67
C MET A 134 4.19 -12.47 10.20
N THR A 135 5.20 -13.00 10.89
CA THR A 135 5.29 -13.06 12.36
C THR A 135 6.24 -12.03 12.95
N ALA A 136 7.00 -11.34 12.09
CA ALA A 136 8.04 -10.41 12.49
C ALA A 136 7.85 -9.01 11.91
N TRP A 137 8.56 -8.05 12.50
CA TRP A 137 8.70 -6.71 11.96
C TRP A 137 9.42 -6.73 10.62
N GLN A 138 8.88 -6.00 9.66
CA GLN A 138 9.40 -5.82 8.32
C GLN A 138 10.24 -4.54 8.29
N ASP A 139 11.54 -4.67 8.05
CA ASP A 139 12.53 -3.59 8.12
C ASP A 139 12.68 -2.79 6.80
N GLY A 140 11.95 -3.17 5.75
CA GLY A 140 11.97 -2.52 4.44
C GLY A 140 13.23 -2.78 3.61
N THR A 141 14.21 -3.55 4.09
CA THR A 141 15.53 -3.70 3.43
C THR A 141 15.51 -4.53 2.15
N SER A 142 14.43 -5.28 1.92
CA SER A 142 14.20 -6.04 0.70
C SER A 142 12.71 -6.15 0.41
N MET A 143 12.35 -6.69 -0.77
CA MET A 143 10.95 -6.89 -1.13
C MET A 143 10.21 -7.82 -0.14
N ALA A 144 10.84 -8.94 0.21
CA ALA A 144 10.30 -9.89 1.19
C ALA A 144 10.18 -9.28 2.60
N LYS A 145 11.06 -8.32 2.93
CA LYS A 145 11.12 -7.62 4.21
C LYS A 145 10.38 -6.29 4.23
N SER A 146 9.59 -5.99 3.21
CA SER A 146 8.78 -4.77 3.14
C SER A 146 7.35 -5.05 3.59
N TYR A 147 6.81 -4.19 4.45
CA TYR A 147 5.42 -4.29 4.91
C TYR A 147 4.47 -4.34 3.71
N ARG A 148 3.61 -5.36 3.65
CA ARG A 148 2.67 -5.61 2.53
C ARG A 148 3.29 -5.58 1.13
N PHE A 149 4.57 -5.90 0.98
CA PHE A 149 5.29 -5.74 -0.31
C PHE A 149 5.26 -4.28 -0.81
N LEU A 150 5.09 -3.29 0.06
CA LEU A 150 5.22 -1.88 -0.28
C LEU A 150 6.70 -1.54 -0.19
N ASN A 151 7.40 -1.55 -1.32
CA ASN A 151 8.87 -1.58 -1.36
C ASN A 151 9.50 -0.47 -0.50
N GLY A 152 10.28 -0.87 0.51
CA GLY A 152 10.98 0.03 1.45
C GLY A 152 10.16 0.46 2.67
N VAL A 153 8.89 0.07 2.78
CA VAL A 153 8.02 0.42 3.92
C VAL A 153 8.24 -0.54 5.07
N GLN A 154 8.30 0.02 6.28
CA GLN A 154 8.44 -0.71 7.53
C GLN A 154 7.10 -0.90 8.23
N GLY A 155 6.97 -2.02 8.95
CA GLY A 155 5.76 -2.31 9.72
C GLY A 155 5.64 -3.78 10.12
N MET A 156 4.53 -4.15 10.73
CA MET A 156 4.19 -5.52 11.10
C MET A 156 2.76 -5.80 10.71
N GLU A 157 2.55 -6.90 9.99
CA GLU A 157 1.22 -7.34 9.57
C GLU A 157 0.66 -8.30 10.63
N ASP A 158 -0.60 -8.12 11.00
CA ASP A 158 -1.34 -9.11 11.75
C ASP A 158 -1.54 -10.39 10.91
N ASN A 159 -1.44 -11.56 11.53
CA ASN A 159 -1.54 -12.84 10.82
C ASN A 159 -2.89 -13.06 10.10
N SER A 160 -3.94 -12.33 10.49
CA SER A 160 -5.25 -12.35 9.83
C SER A 160 -5.51 -11.06 9.03
N PHE A 161 -4.46 -10.33 8.64
CA PHE A 161 -4.54 -9.11 7.85
C PHE A 161 -5.39 -8.02 8.50
N GLU A 162 -5.44 -8.01 9.83
CA GLU A 162 -6.26 -7.09 10.63
C GLU A 162 -7.77 -7.28 10.43
N LEU A 163 -8.20 -8.49 10.05
CA LEU A 163 -9.61 -8.87 10.13
C LEU A 163 -10.06 -8.86 11.60
N GLN A 164 -11.15 -8.18 11.94
CA GLN A 164 -11.68 -8.10 13.32
C GLN A 164 -10.63 -7.61 14.34
N PRO A 165 -10.17 -6.35 14.21
CA PRO A 165 -9.04 -5.86 14.98
C PRO A 165 -9.33 -5.79 16.48
N THR A 166 -8.29 -6.03 17.27
CA THR A 166 -8.29 -5.79 18.73
C THR A 166 -6.99 -5.14 19.15
N ALA A 167 -6.89 -4.74 20.42
CA ALA A 167 -5.66 -4.19 20.97
C ALA A 167 -4.43 -5.11 20.84
N SER A 168 -4.61 -6.42 20.61
CA SER A 168 -3.50 -7.37 20.36
C SER A 168 -3.48 -7.92 18.93
N LYS A 169 -4.51 -7.65 18.12
CA LYS A 169 -4.69 -8.12 16.75
C LYS A 169 -4.85 -6.92 15.83
N HIS A 170 -3.74 -6.31 15.44
CA HIS A 170 -3.72 -5.12 14.60
C HIS A 170 -2.39 -4.98 13.88
N ASN A 171 -2.38 -4.26 12.77
CA ASN A 171 -1.16 -3.93 12.06
C ASN A 171 -0.40 -2.83 12.79
N LYS A 172 0.93 -2.85 12.70
CA LYS A 172 1.78 -1.80 13.26
C LYS A 172 2.51 -1.11 12.14
N TYR A 173 2.41 0.21 12.14
CA TYR A 173 3.00 1.06 11.10
C TYR A 173 4.20 1.80 11.68
N TYR A 174 5.29 1.87 10.91
CA TYR A 174 6.40 2.73 11.27
C TYR A 174 6.00 4.20 11.07
N GLY A 175 6.14 5.00 12.14
CA GLY A 175 5.96 6.45 12.12
C GLY A 175 7.26 7.14 12.49
N ARG A 176 7.53 8.29 11.88
CA ARG A 176 8.72 9.09 12.16
C ARG A 176 8.38 10.57 12.02
N SER A 177 8.57 11.34 13.08
CA SER A 177 8.47 12.79 12.99
C SER A 177 9.48 13.34 11.99
N ARG A 178 8.99 14.22 11.12
CA ARG A 178 9.79 14.90 10.11
C ARG A 178 10.64 15.98 10.76
N VAL A 179 11.82 16.25 10.22
CA VAL A 179 12.65 17.40 10.67
C VAL A 179 12.40 18.66 9.84
N SER A 180 11.80 18.52 8.64
CA SER A 180 11.42 19.62 7.76
C SER A 180 10.41 19.14 6.70
N GLU A 181 9.82 20.08 5.96
CA GLU A 181 8.90 19.83 4.84
C GLU A 181 9.48 18.95 3.73
N THR A 182 10.81 18.96 3.56
CA THR A 182 11.52 18.15 2.55
C THR A 182 11.97 16.79 3.09
N ASP A 183 11.78 16.52 4.39
CA ASP A 183 12.04 15.20 4.95
C ASP A 183 10.97 14.23 4.44
N LEU A 184 11.42 13.26 3.63
CA LEU A 184 10.54 12.24 3.05
C LEU A 184 10.01 11.25 4.10
N ALA A 185 10.54 11.26 5.33
CA ALA A 185 10.21 10.29 6.37
C ALA A 185 10.39 8.83 5.89
N ALA A 186 11.54 8.54 5.28
CA ALA A 186 11.77 7.26 4.62
C ALA A 186 11.38 6.04 5.48
N GLY A 187 10.62 5.13 4.87
CA GLY A 187 10.19 3.88 5.49
C GLY A 187 8.78 3.92 6.08
N THR A 188 8.16 5.09 6.20
CA THR A 188 6.78 5.22 6.69
C THR A 188 5.77 5.01 5.56
N ILE A 189 4.49 4.80 5.92
CA ILE A 189 3.39 4.79 4.96
C ILE A 189 3.25 6.14 4.25
N SER A 190 3.46 7.25 4.95
CA SER A 190 3.41 8.60 4.38
C SER A 190 4.44 8.78 3.26
N SER A 191 5.67 8.33 3.48
CA SER A 191 6.73 8.35 2.46
C SER A 191 6.38 7.53 1.22
N HIS A 192 5.60 6.46 1.39
CA HIS A 192 5.13 5.62 0.30
C HIS A 192 4.05 6.31 -0.53
N CYS A 193 3.02 6.87 0.13
CA CYS A 193 1.97 7.64 -0.53
C CYS A 193 2.53 8.86 -1.27
N GLY A 194 3.52 9.54 -0.66
CA GLY A 194 4.20 10.71 -1.23
C GLY A 194 5.01 10.46 -2.50
N ARG A 195 5.17 9.21 -2.94
CA ARG A 195 5.78 8.89 -4.24
C ARG A 195 4.93 9.37 -5.41
N CYS A 196 3.60 9.31 -5.25
CA CYS A 196 2.64 9.74 -6.26
C CYS A 196 1.90 11.01 -5.82
N HIS A 197 1.69 11.20 -4.52
CA HIS A 197 0.93 12.30 -3.94
C HIS A 197 1.84 13.33 -3.25
N GLY A 198 2.86 13.79 -3.97
CA GLY A 198 3.95 14.62 -3.44
C GLY A 198 3.43 15.82 -2.65
N ASP A 199 2.58 16.66 -3.24
CA ASP A 199 2.09 17.90 -2.63
C ASP A 199 1.37 17.70 -1.27
N PHE A 200 0.95 16.48 -0.95
CA PHE A 200 0.31 16.14 0.33
C PHE A 200 1.27 15.55 1.37
N HIS A 201 2.38 14.95 0.95
CA HIS A 201 3.26 14.15 1.81
C HIS A 201 4.71 14.64 1.87
N ASN A 202 5.16 15.49 0.94
CA ASN A 202 6.48 16.12 0.96
C ASN A 202 6.53 17.40 0.09
N GLY A 203 7.59 18.19 0.25
CA GLY A 203 7.94 19.23 -0.70
C GLY A 203 8.04 20.61 -0.06
N SER A 204 9.13 21.30 -0.39
CA SER A 204 9.42 22.65 0.11
C SER A 204 8.28 23.60 -0.24
N GLY A 205 7.56 24.08 0.77
CA GLY A 205 6.41 24.94 0.57
C GLY A 205 5.32 24.23 -0.24
N LYS A 206 5.05 22.96 0.01
CA LYS A 206 3.90 22.24 -0.58
C LYS A 206 2.91 21.81 0.48
N ILE A 207 3.42 21.45 1.66
CA ILE A 207 2.60 21.10 2.82
C ILE A 207 2.30 22.36 3.63
N ALA A 208 3.28 23.26 3.78
CA ALA A 208 3.14 24.55 4.46
C ALA A 208 3.09 25.81 3.57
N SER A 209 3.05 25.72 2.22
CA SER A 209 2.79 26.94 1.43
C SER A 209 1.32 27.16 1.11
N GLY A 210 0.91 28.39 1.41
CA GLY A 210 -0.41 28.96 1.23
C GLY A 210 -0.41 30.36 1.81
N ILE A 211 -1.53 31.08 1.67
CA ILE A 211 -1.64 32.49 2.05
C ILE A 211 -1.66 32.68 3.59
N PHE A 212 -1.87 31.61 4.36
CA PHE A 212 -1.83 31.67 5.81
C PHE A 212 -0.37 31.52 6.26
N GLY A 213 0.15 32.55 6.94
CA GLY A 213 1.59 32.76 7.20
C GLY A 213 2.35 31.63 7.91
N ALA A 214 3.64 31.85 8.14
CA ALA A 214 4.53 30.85 8.72
C ALA A 214 3.98 30.27 10.05
N GLY A 215 3.95 28.94 10.16
CA GLY A 215 3.66 28.23 11.42
C GLY A 215 2.24 27.71 11.59
N VAL A 216 1.33 27.86 10.62
CA VAL A 216 0.00 27.22 10.66
C VAL A 216 -0.06 25.96 9.79
N TRP A 217 -0.79 24.96 10.26
CA TRP A 217 -1.11 23.77 9.46
C TRP A 217 -2.11 24.16 8.38
N LEU A 218 -1.64 24.25 7.13
CA LEU A 218 -2.52 24.42 5.97
C LEU A 218 -3.25 23.13 5.59
N ARG A 219 -2.68 22.00 6.00
CA ARG A 219 -3.18 20.64 5.80
C ARG A 219 -2.96 19.84 7.07
N HIS A 220 -3.76 18.80 7.27
CA HIS A 220 -3.56 17.89 8.39
C HIS A 220 -2.18 17.21 8.29
N PRO A 221 -1.41 17.09 9.38
CA PRO A 221 -0.16 16.34 9.42
C PRO A 221 -0.34 14.90 8.94
N VAL A 222 0.68 14.36 8.25
CA VAL A 222 0.61 13.04 7.59
C VAL A 222 1.73 12.08 7.97
N ASP A 223 2.71 12.49 8.79
CA ASP A 223 3.72 11.61 9.38
C ASP A 223 4.16 12.14 10.75
N PHE A 224 3.38 11.81 11.76
CA PHE A 224 3.57 12.30 13.11
C PHE A 224 3.70 11.12 14.08
N ASP A 225 4.82 11.07 14.80
CA ASP A 225 4.99 10.13 15.89
C ASP A 225 4.13 10.59 17.08
N MET A 226 2.92 10.05 17.15
CA MET A 226 1.94 10.33 18.22
C MET A 226 2.49 10.00 19.61
N SER A 227 3.50 9.12 19.74
CA SER A 227 4.13 8.82 21.02
C SER A 227 5.03 9.94 21.54
N ARG A 228 5.39 10.90 20.68
CA ARG A 228 6.27 12.04 20.96
C ARG A 228 5.58 13.39 20.77
N ALA A 229 4.26 13.43 20.93
CA ALA A 229 3.44 14.61 20.73
C ALA A 229 3.67 15.70 21.80
N ILE A 230 4.80 16.41 21.70
CA ILE A 230 5.17 17.54 22.58
C ILE A 230 5.23 18.88 21.83
N SER A 231 5.12 18.86 20.50
CA SER A 231 5.21 20.04 19.63
C SER A 231 3.83 20.49 19.13
N SER A 232 3.66 21.79 18.91
CA SER A 232 2.51 22.36 18.17
C SER A 232 2.68 22.27 16.65
N THR A 233 3.74 21.63 16.19
CA THR A 233 4.11 21.43 14.77
C THR A 233 4.37 19.94 14.52
N GLU A 234 4.22 19.48 13.28
CA GLU A 234 4.60 18.12 12.88
C GLU A 234 6.12 17.87 12.94
N TYR A 235 6.89 18.97 13.03
CA TYR A 235 8.33 18.98 13.05
C TYR A 235 8.88 18.94 14.48
N ILE A 236 9.92 18.13 14.69
CA ILE A 236 10.74 18.07 15.91
C ILE A 236 12.19 18.37 15.56
#